data_AF-A4EAB1-F1
#
_entry.id   AF-A4EAB1-F1
#
_cell.length_a   1.000
_cell.length_b   1.000
_cell.length_c   1.000
_cell.angle_alpha   90.00
_cell.angle_beta   90.00
_cell.angle_gamma   90.00
#
_symmetry.space_group_name_H-M   'P 1'
#
loop_
_entity.id
_entity.type
_entity.pdbx_description
1 polymer ?
#
loop_
_entity_poly.entity_id
_entity_poly.type
_entity_poly.pdbx_seq_one_letter_code
_entity_poly.pdbx_strand_id
1 'polypeptide(L)'
;MKLFEQLKSNASRMAVYAILVATALCGIAAPVYALNGEKGDVEPAYMASTVKDRYKAFSGDTFYVAEYDTTYRQLRYNKGYDYLGAEAISYTSGWYRSNYGHITQFKCNYRVYN
;
A
#
# COMPACT_ATOMS: atom_id res chain seq x y z
N MET A 1 9.42 -52.75 38.41
CA MET A 1 8.87 -51.45 37.97
C MET A 1 9.77 -50.30 38.45
N LYS A 2 10.98 -50.17 37.90
CA LYS A 2 11.92 -49.05 38.15
C LYS A 2 12.68 -48.62 36.90
N LEU A 3 12.86 -49.55 35.94
CA LEU A 3 13.52 -49.31 34.65
C LEU A 3 12.69 -48.41 33.70
N PHE A 4 11.36 -48.56 33.67
CA PHE A 4 10.47 -47.78 32.80
C PHE A 4 10.37 -46.30 33.23
N GLU A 5 10.40 -46.01 34.53
CA GLU A 5 10.40 -44.64 35.06
C GLU A 5 11.72 -43.90 34.73
N GLN A 6 12.87 -44.61 34.80
CA GLN A 6 14.17 -44.05 34.40
C GLN A 6 14.24 -43.75 32.90
N LEU A 7 13.69 -44.62 32.04
CA LEU A 7 13.64 -44.40 30.59
C LEU A 7 12.79 -43.17 30.23
N LYS A 8 11.64 -42.98 30.90
CA LYS A 8 10.75 -41.83 30.67
C LYS A 8 11.40 -40.50 31.09
N SER A 9 12.10 -40.50 32.23
CA SER A 9 12.86 -39.33 32.71
C SER A 9 13.99 -38.96 31.74
N ASN A 10 14.75 -39.92 31.23
CA ASN A 10 15.84 -39.67 30.30
C ASN A 10 15.35 -39.20 28.91
N ALA A 11 14.22 -39.73 28.44
CA ALA A 11 13.58 -39.29 27.20
C ALA A 11 13.08 -37.83 27.30
N SER A 12 12.56 -37.42 28.47
CA SER A 12 12.14 -36.04 28.71
C SER A 12 13.31 -35.05 28.68
N ARG A 13 14.47 -35.44 29.25
CA ARG A 13 15.69 -34.62 29.24
C ARG A 13 16.27 -34.50 27.83
N MET A 14 16.28 -35.60 27.07
CA MET A 14 16.67 -35.60 25.65
C MET A 14 15.78 -34.68 24.80
N ALA A 15 14.47 -34.67 25.04
CA ALA A 15 13.55 -33.78 24.34
C ALA A 15 13.82 -32.30 24.67
N VAL A 16 14.13 -31.99 25.93
CA VAL A 16 14.51 -30.62 26.33
C VAL A 16 15.82 -30.18 25.67
N TYR A 17 16.83 -31.04 25.61
CA TYR A 17 18.08 -30.74 24.90
C TYR A 17 17.86 -30.56 23.39
N ALA A 18 17.03 -31.39 22.76
CA ALA A 18 16.71 -31.27 21.35
C ALA A 18 15.99 -29.94 21.03
N ILE A 19 15.06 -29.51 21.88
CA ILE A 19 14.40 -28.20 21.74
C ILE A 19 15.39 -27.06 21.95
N LEU A 20 16.26 -27.16 22.97
CA LEU A 20 17.27 -26.12 23.24
C LEU A 20 18.26 -25.96 22.06
N VAL A 21 18.70 -27.08 21.48
CA VAL A 21 19.56 -27.11 20.28
C VAL A 21 18.83 -26.58 19.06
N ALA A 22 17.55 -26.92 18.87
CA ALA A 22 16.73 -26.38 17.79
C ALA A 22 16.53 -24.86 17.92
N THR A 23 16.29 -24.34 19.14
CA THR A 23 16.21 -22.89 19.37
C THR A 23 17.54 -22.17 19.21
N ALA A 24 18.67 -22.84 19.44
CA ALA A 24 20.00 -22.27 19.19
C ALA A 24 20.36 -22.26 17.68
N LEU A 25 19.90 -23.25 16.91
CA LEU A 25 20.10 -23.29 15.45
C LEU A 25 19.11 -22.39 14.68
N CYS A 26 17.88 -22.22 15.19
CA CYS A 26 16.92 -21.27 14.66
C CYS A 26 17.31 -19.88 15.13
N GLY A 27 18.40 -19.35 14.55
CA GLY A 27 18.95 -18.05 14.85
C GLY A 27 17.85 -17.00 14.98
N ILE A 28 17.79 -16.37 16.15
CA ILE A 28 17.30 -15.01 16.28
C ILE A 28 18.09 -14.22 15.24
N ALA A 29 17.45 -13.92 14.10
CA ALA A 29 18.00 -13.01 13.14
C ALA A 29 18.19 -11.69 13.90
N ALA A 30 19.42 -11.41 14.30
CA ALA A 30 19.79 -10.07 14.71
C ALA A 30 19.29 -9.13 13.60
N PRO A 31 18.67 -7.98 13.91
CA PRO A 31 18.40 -7.00 12.87
C PRO A 31 19.75 -6.76 12.19
N VAL A 32 19.82 -7.10 10.91
CA VAL A 32 21.00 -6.82 10.10
C VAL A 32 21.09 -5.32 10.05
N TYR A 33 21.94 -4.74 10.90
CA TYR A 33 22.39 -3.38 10.70
C TYR A 33 23.10 -3.37 9.35
N ALA A 34 22.61 -2.54 8.43
CA ALA A 34 23.23 -2.35 7.14
C ALA A 34 24.73 -2.11 7.36
N LEU A 35 25.56 -3.06 6.91
CA LEU A 35 27.00 -2.87 6.86
C LEU A 35 27.25 -1.62 6.04
N ASN A 36 27.99 -0.69 6.62
CA ASN A 36 28.38 0.59 6.05
C ASN A 36 28.75 0.43 4.57
N GLY A 37 27.81 0.74 3.68
CA GLY A 37 28.10 0.93 2.28
C GLY A 37 28.95 2.18 2.15
N GLU A 38 30.00 2.11 1.32
CA GLU A 38 30.70 3.30 0.85
C GLU A 38 29.69 4.38 0.47
N LYS A 39 30.05 5.64 0.74
CA LYS A 39 29.31 6.83 0.32
C LYS A 39 29.38 6.98 -1.21
N GLY A 40 28.79 6.02 -1.92
CA GLY A 40 28.32 6.19 -3.28
C GLY A 40 26.92 6.78 -3.22
N ASP A 41 26.60 7.67 -4.15
CA ASP A 41 25.28 8.26 -4.27
C ASP A 41 24.23 7.15 -4.43
N VAL A 42 23.62 6.73 -3.31
CA VAL A 42 22.54 5.76 -3.30
C VAL A 42 21.40 6.43 -4.07
N GLU A 43 21.12 5.95 -5.29
CA GLU A 43 19.94 6.39 -6.03
C GLU A 43 18.74 6.24 -5.09
N PRO A 44 17.95 7.31 -4.87
CA PRO A 44 16.81 7.22 -3.97
C PRO A 44 15.85 6.17 -4.52
N ALA A 45 15.52 5.18 -3.69
CA ALA A 45 14.52 4.17 -4.05
C ALA A 45 13.17 4.87 -4.24
N TYR A 46 12.70 4.95 -5.48
CA TYR A 46 11.40 5.50 -5.79
C TYR A 46 10.32 4.42 -5.63
N MET A 47 9.29 4.74 -4.86
CA MET A 47 8.03 4.01 -4.78
C MET A 47 7.08 4.49 -5.88
N ALA A 48 6.06 3.68 -6.18
CA ALA A 48 5.00 4.08 -7.09
C ALA A 48 3.61 3.69 -6.58
N SER A 49 2.62 4.53 -6.89
CA SER A 49 1.22 4.30 -6.55
C SER A 49 0.32 4.70 -7.72
N THR A 50 -0.71 3.89 -7.98
CA THR A 50 -1.75 4.20 -8.98
C THR A 50 -2.84 5.02 -8.30
N VAL A 51 -3.03 6.25 -8.77
CA VAL A 51 -3.98 7.21 -8.20
C VAL A 51 -4.99 7.67 -9.25
N LYS A 52 -6.15 8.14 -8.79
CA LYS A 52 -7.17 8.76 -9.65
C LYS A 52 -6.58 9.98 -10.34
N ASP A 53 -6.67 10.07 -11.66
CA ASP A 53 -6.15 11.19 -12.45
C ASP A 53 -7.26 12.17 -12.83
N ARG A 54 -8.28 11.67 -13.52
CA ARG A 54 -9.42 12.47 -13.96
C ARG A 54 -10.69 11.66 -13.78
N TYR A 55 -11.79 12.35 -13.51
CA TYR A 55 -13.11 11.72 -13.52
C TYR A 55 -14.16 12.66 -14.10
N LYS A 56 -15.30 12.13 -14.53
CA LYS A 56 -16.47 12.94 -14.90
C LYS A 56 -17.56 12.80 -13.85
N ALA A 57 -18.29 13.89 -13.63
CA ALA A 57 -19.55 13.91 -12.89
C ALA A 57 -20.65 14.49 -13.77
N PHE A 58 -21.86 13.99 -13.60
CA PHE A 58 -23.05 14.48 -14.27
C PHE A 58 -24.00 15.07 -13.23
N SER A 59 -24.57 16.23 -13.53
CA SER A 59 -25.56 16.89 -12.69
C SER A 59 -26.70 17.39 -13.57
N GLY A 60 -27.93 17.11 -13.15
CA GLY A 60 -29.12 17.78 -13.66
C GLY A 60 -30.01 18.18 -12.50
N ASP A 61 -31.23 18.60 -12.81
CA ASP A 61 -32.12 19.25 -11.85
C ASP A 61 -32.50 18.33 -10.67
N THR A 62 -32.58 17.02 -10.89
CA THR A 62 -33.03 16.03 -9.89
C THR A 62 -32.04 14.90 -9.65
N PHE A 63 -30.99 14.79 -10.45
CA PHE A 63 -30.03 13.69 -10.40
C PHE A 63 -28.60 14.23 -10.34
N TYR A 64 -27.78 13.54 -9.56
CA TYR A 64 -26.35 13.76 -9.50
C TYR A 64 -25.64 12.41 -9.53
N VAL A 65 -24.73 12.25 -10.49
CA VAL A 65 -23.91 11.06 -10.63
C VAL A 65 -22.45 11.49 -10.55
N ALA A 66 -21.82 11.19 -9.42
CA ALA A 66 -20.39 11.42 -9.23
C ALA A 66 -19.55 10.33 -9.91
N GLU A 67 -18.38 10.71 -10.39
CA GLU A 67 -17.26 9.81 -10.72
C GLU A 67 -17.56 8.63 -11.67
N TYR A 68 -18.37 8.82 -12.72
CA TYR A 68 -18.80 7.71 -13.59
C TYR A 68 -17.79 7.30 -14.68
N ASP A 69 -16.82 8.16 -15.02
CA ASP A 69 -15.80 7.91 -16.05
C ASP A 69 -14.44 8.30 -15.49
N THR A 70 -13.78 7.36 -14.82
CA THR A 70 -12.54 7.58 -14.06
C THR A 70 -11.33 7.04 -14.79
N THR A 71 -10.29 7.88 -14.89
CA THR A 71 -8.97 7.52 -15.42
C THR A 71 -7.93 7.58 -14.31
N TYR A 72 -6.91 6.73 -14.38
CA TYR A 72 -5.85 6.62 -13.36
C TYR A 72 -4.48 6.98 -13.94
N ARG A 73 -3.56 7.40 -13.07
CA ARG A 73 -2.14 7.63 -13.40
C ARG A 73 -1.24 7.05 -12.32
N GLN A 74 0.01 6.77 -12.67
CA GLN A 74 1.04 6.36 -11.71
C GLN A 74 1.81 7.58 -11.19
N LEU A 75 1.90 7.72 -9.87
CA LEU A 75 2.81 8.66 -9.22
C LEU A 75 4.10 7.93 -8.83
N ARG A 76 5.22 8.64 -8.88
CA ARG A 76 6.52 8.19 -8.37
C ARG A 76 6.95 9.13 -7.24
N TYR A 77 7.38 8.58 -6.11
CA TYR A 77 7.73 9.34 -4.90
C TYR A 77 8.71 8.53 -4.04
N ASN A 78 9.53 9.15 -3.19
CA ASN A 78 10.38 8.42 -2.24
C ASN A 78 9.93 8.57 -0.77
N LYS A 79 9.17 9.62 -0.44
CA LYS A 79 8.65 9.88 0.90
C LYS A 79 7.15 9.66 0.98
N GLY A 80 6.39 10.20 0.03
CA GLY A 80 4.94 10.07 0.01
C GLY A 80 4.25 11.03 -0.95
N TYR A 81 2.93 11.12 -0.85
CA TYR A 81 2.13 12.09 -1.57
C TYR A 81 0.86 12.44 -0.80
N ASP A 82 0.34 13.65 -1.01
CA ASP A 82 -0.93 14.12 -0.46
C ASP A 82 -1.92 14.46 -1.57
N TYR A 83 -3.19 14.13 -1.38
CA TYR A 83 -4.27 14.56 -2.26
C TYR A 83 -4.68 16.00 -1.94
N LEU A 84 -4.62 16.88 -2.94
CA LEU A 84 -4.91 18.31 -2.78
C LEU A 84 -6.35 18.68 -3.16
N GLY A 85 -7.12 17.72 -3.69
CA GLY A 85 -8.46 17.97 -4.21
C GLY A 85 -8.53 17.86 -5.74
N ALA A 86 -9.73 18.11 -6.25
CA ALA A 86 -10.05 18.02 -7.66
C ALA A 86 -10.44 19.38 -8.23
N GLU A 87 -9.93 19.70 -9.41
CA GLU A 87 -10.22 20.94 -10.13
C GLU A 87 -11.05 20.63 -11.38
N ALA A 88 -12.08 21.43 -11.65
CA ALA A 88 -12.87 21.29 -12.88
C ALA A 88 -12.05 21.78 -14.08
N ILE A 89 -11.81 20.88 -15.04
CA ILE A 89 -11.00 21.16 -16.25
C ILE A 89 -11.84 21.28 -17.53
N SER A 90 -13.07 20.76 -17.52
CA SER A 90 -14.01 21.00 -18.60
C SER A 90 -15.44 20.93 -18.09
N TYR A 91 -16.30 21.68 -18.77
CA TYR A 91 -17.72 21.78 -18.46
C TYR A 91 -18.50 21.73 -19.77
N THR A 92 -19.57 20.93 -19.82
CA THR A 92 -20.44 20.85 -21.00
C THR A 92 -21.87 20.64 -20.52
N SER A 93 -22.78 21.52 -20.94
CA SER A 93 -24.20 21.40 -20.64
C SER A 93 -25.01 21.07 -21.89
N GLY A 94 -26.17 20.43 -21.71
CA GLY A 94 -27.05 20.11 -22.81
C GLY A 94 -28.45 19.73 -22.37
N TRP A 95 -29.33 19.65 -23.35
CA TRP A 95 -30.69 19.17 -23.19
C TRP A 95 -30.80 17.76 -23.75
N TYR A 96 -31.38 16.85 -22.98
CA TYR A 96 -31.82 15.55 -23.46
C TYR A 96 -33.32 15.42 -23.21
N ARG A 97 -34.10 15.51 -24.30
CA ARG A 97 -35.56 15.68 -24.23
C ARG A 97 -35.90 16.90 -23.36
N SER A 98 -36.71 16.73 -22.32
CA SER A 98 -37.12 17.80 -21.40
C SER A 98 -36.19 17.98 -20.20
N ASN A 99 -35.03 17.31 -20.16
CA ASN A 99 -34.12 17.37 -19.01
C ASN A 99 -32.87 18.18 -19.38
N TYR A 100 -32.53 19.15 -18.55
CA TYR A 100 -31.26 19.86 -18.62
C TYR A 100 -30.24 19.19 -17.71
N GLY A 101 -28.99 19.19 -18.13
CA GLY A 101 -27.90 18.70 -17.31
C GLY A 101 -26.55 19.14 -17.84
N HIS A 102 -25.52 18.88 -17.05
CA HIS A 102 -24.15 19.18 -17.37
C HIS A 102 -23.20 18.10 -16.90
N ILE A 103 -22.17 17.87 -17.71
CA ILE A 103 -21.05 17.00 -17.43
C ILE A 103 -19.86 17.89 -17.09
N THR A 104 -19.29 17.67 -15.91
CA THR A 104 -18.04 18.30 -15.49
C THR A 104 -16.94 17.26 -15.45
N GLN A 105 -15.80 17.53 -16.08
CA GLN A 105 -14.61 16.72 -15.94
C GLN A 105 -13.67 17.37 -14.93
N PHE A 106 -13.15 16.55 -14.02
CA PHE A 106 -12.25 16.98 -12.97
C PHE A 106 -10.85 16.39 -13.17
N LYS A 107 -9.82 17.12 -12.74
CA LYS A 107 -8.44 16.66 -12.59
C LYS A 107 -8.09 16.57 -11.10
N CYS A 108 -7.63 15.41 -10.66
CA CYS A 108 -7.17 15.17 -9.30
C CYS A 108 -5.71 15.63 -9.14
N ASN A 109 -5.49 16.56 -8.21
CA ASN A 109 -4.20 17.14 -7.93
C ASN A 109 -3.56 16.48 -6.72
N TYR A 110 -2.27 16.15 -6.83
CA TYR A 110 -1.49 15.53 -5.76
C TYR A 110 -0.18 16.29 -5.59
N ARG A 111 0.23 16.49 -4.34
CA ARG A 111 1.58 16.93 -3.99
C ARG A 111 2.43 15.71 -3.77
N VAL A 112 3.54 15.60 -4.48
CA VAL A 112 4.50 14.50 -4.35
C VAL A 112 5.70 14.96 -3.51
N TYR A 113 6.11 14.12 -2.57
CA TYR A 113 7.31 14.31 -1.77
C TYR A 113 8.42 13.38 -2.24
N ASN A 114 9.47 14.01 -2.78
CA ASN A 114 10.74 13.41 -3.18
C ASN A 114 11.84 13.68 -2.14
#